data_AF-Q47GA2-F1
#
_entry.id   AF-Q47GA2-F1
#
_cell.length_a   1.000
_cell.length_b   1.000
_cell.length_c   1.000
_cell.angle_alpha   90.00
_cell.angle_beta   90.00
_cell.angle_gamma   90.00
#
_symmetry.space_group_name_H-M   'P 1'
#
loop_
_entity.id
_entity.type
_entity.pdbx_description
1 polymer ?
#
loop_
_entity_poly.entity_id
_entity_poly.type
_entity_poly.pdbx_seq_one_letter_code
_entity_poly.pdbx_strand_id
1 'polypeptide(L)'
;MFYLAALVPSHGNPERYTYGTVHTEADSYSNAEDLLNGLVSEGNRVYELGVDELPSGADDIRELLACKPGRVFMSLLFGEPDYFCIVELP
;
A
#
# COMPACT_ATOMS: atom_id res chain seq x y z
N MET A 1 -13.78 2.82 7.63
CA MET A 1 -12.70 3.82 7.48
C MET A 1 -11.53 3.12 6.80
N PHE A 2 -10.79 3.75 5.88
CA PHE A 2 -9.65 3.12 5.21
C PHE A 2 -8.34 3.84 5.52
N TYR A 3 -7.24 3.09 5.55
CA TYR A 3 -5.90 3.60 5.81
C TYR A 3 -5.03 3.30 4.61
N LEU A 4 -4.31 4.31 4.12
CA LEU A 4 -3.26 4.13 3.13
C LEU A 4 -1.92 4.11 3.85
N ALA A 5 -1.15 3.05 3.64
CA ALA A 5 0.22 3.00 4.12
C ALA A 5 1.14 2.63 2.96
N ALA A 6 2.06 3.53 2.60
CA ALA A 6 3.12 3.23 1.65
C ALA A 6 4.12 2.26 2.30
N LEU A 7 4.62 1.30 1.55
CA LEU A 7 5.68 0.40 1.97
C LEU A 7 6.99 0.98 1.46
N VAL A 8 7.80 1.47 2.37
CA VAL A 8 9.11 2.04 2.02
C VAL A 8 10.21 1.10 2.48
N PRO A 9 11.35 1.05 1.77
CA PRO A 9 12.54 0.38 2.28
C PRO A 9 12.90 0.93 3.67
N SER A 10 13.21 0.02 4.60
CA SER A 10 13.54 0.37 5.97
C SER A 10 14.85 1.17 6.00
N HIS A 11 14.90 2.22 6.82
CA HIS A 11 16.06 3.08 6.90
C HIS A 11 17.29 2.30 7.41
N GLY A 12 18.30 2.12 6.55
CA GLY A 12 19.50 1.33 6.85
C GLY A 12 19.35 -0.18 6.61
N ASN A 13 18.20 -0.65 6.11
CA ASN A 13 18.04 -2.03 5.63
C ASN A 13 17.13 -2.06 4.38
N PRO A 14 17.71 -1.87 3.18
CA PRO A 14 16.94 -1.79 1.93
C PRO A 14 16.27 -3.11 1.52
N GLU A 15 16.63 -4.24 2.15
CA GLU A 15 16.00 -5.54 1.92
C GLU A 15 14.74 -5.76 2.79
N ARG A 16 14.42 -4.82 3.69
CA ARG A 16 13.22 -4.85 4.51
C ARG A 16 12.28 -3.72 4.13
N TYR A 17 10.99 -4.02 4.05
CA TYR A 17 9.96 -3.02 3.86
C TYR A 17 9.30 -2.73 5.22
N THR A 18 9.06 -1.45 5.50
CA THR A 18 8.27 -1.01 6.65
C THR A 18 7.08 -0.22 6.13
N TYR A 19 6.02 -0.14 6.94
CA TYR A 19 5.03 0.92 6.76
C TYR A 19 5.74 2.27 6.90
N GLY A 20 5.73 3.04 5.82
CA GLY A 20 6.04 4.45 5.79
C GLY A 20 4.89 5.25 6.40
N THR A 21 4.75 6.52 5.99
CA THR A 21 3.68 7.39 6.48
C THR A 21 2.32 6.72 6.27
N VAL A 22 1.65 6.38 7.39
CA VAL A 22 0.25 5.95 7.38
C VAL A 22 -0.58 7.22 7.20
N HIS A 23 -1.10 7.43 6.00
CA HIS A 23 -2.12 8.43 5.78
C HIS A 23 -3.43 7.86 6.30
N THR A 24 -3.72 8.19 7.56
CA THR A 24 -4.92 7.75 8.28
C THR A 24 -6.19 8.39 7.73
N GLU A 25 -6.06 9.49 7.00
CA GLU A 25 -7.15 10.29 6.48
C GLU A 25 -6.73 10.80 5.11
N ALA A 26 -7.07 10.06 4.06
CA ALA A 26 -7.03 10.60 2.71
C ALA A 26 -8.23 11.56 2.58
N ASP A 27 -8.17 12.72 3.23
CA ASP A 27 -9.29 13.69 3.40
C ASP A 27 -9.99 14.10 2.10
N SER A 28 -9.33 13.89 0.96
CA SER A 28 -9.85 14.21 -0.37
C SER A 28 -10.61 13.06 -1.05
N TYR A 29 -10.65 11.87 -0.45
CA TYR A 29 -11.21 10.65 -1.06
C TYR A 29 -12.23 9.99 -0.14
N SER A 30 -13.44 9.81 -0.66
CA SER A 30 -14.59 9.29 0.12
C SER A 30 -14.46 7.82 0.47
N ASN A 31 -13.67 7.06 -0.31
CA ASN A 31 -13.42 5.64 -0.14
C ASN A 31 -12.11 5.22 -0.84
N ALA A 32 -11.73 3.95 -0.65
CA ALA A 32 -10.54 3.36 -1.26
C ALA A 32 -10.55 3.37 -2.80
N GLU A 33 -11.72 3.18 -3.42
CA GLU A 33 -11.86 3.16 -4.88
C GLU A 33 -11.66 4.55 -5.49
N ASP A 34 -12.16 5.60 -4.84
CA ASP A 34 -11.91 6.99 -5.23
C ASP A 34 -10.41 7.31 -5.23
N LEU A 35 -9.68 6.85 -4.20
CA LEU A 35 -8.23 7.01 -4.11
C LEU A 35 -7.51 6.29 -5.27
N LEU A 36 -7.87 5.03 -5.54
CA LEU A 36 -7.28 4.25 -6.63
C LEU A 36 -7.54 4.93 -7.99
N ASN A 37 -8.75 5.42 -8.21
CA ASN A 37 -9.12 6.18 -9.40
C ASN A 37 -8.35 7.50 -9.52
N GLY A 38 -8.11 8.18 -8.40
CA GLY A 38 -7.27 9.38 -8.33
C GLY A 38 -5.84 9.10 -8.78
N LEU A 39 -5.22 8.06 -8.24
CA LEU A 39 -3.86 7.63 -8.62
C LEU A 39 -3.78 7.29 -10.12
N VAL A 40 -4.76 6.57 -10.66
CA VAL A 40 -4.82 6.25 -12.09
C VAL A 40 -4.99 7.51 -12.94
N SER A 41 -5.80 8.47 -12.50
CA SER A 41 -6.02 9.75 -13.19
C SER A 41 -4.77 10.63 -13.22
N GLU A 42 -3.90 10.51 -12.21
CA GLU A 42 -2.57 11.13 -12.18
C GLU A 42 -1.55 10.43 -13.10
N GLY A 43 -1.94 9.33 -13.74
CA GLY A 43 -1.11 8.57 -14.68
C GLY A 43 -0.36 7.40 -14.06
N ASN A 44 -0.64 7.07 -12.79
CA ASN A 44 -0.05 5.89 -12.16
C ASN A 44 -0.68 4.61 -12.70
N ARG A 45 0.13 3.56 -12.84
CA ARG A 45 -0.37 2.20 -13.09
C ARG A 45 -0.45 1.47 -11.77
N VAL A 46 -1.67 1.14 -11.36
CA VAL A 46 -1.94 0.46 -10.09
C VAL A 46 -2.37 -0.98 -10.36
N TYR A 47 -1.84 -1.92 -9.59
CA TYR A 47 -2.14 -3.35 -9.67
C TYR A 47 -2.49 -3.86 -8.28
N GLU A 48 -3.57 -4.63 -8.16
CA GLU A 48 -3.86 -5.34 -6.91
C GLU A 48 -2.95 -6.57 -6.81
N LEU A 49 -2.42 -6.81 -5.61
CA LEU A 49 -1.56 -7.94 -5.29
C LEU A 49 -2.17 -8.79 -4.18
N GLY A 50 -1.98 -10.10 -4.28
CA GLY A 50 -2.13 -11.02 -3.16
C GLY A 50 -1.09 -10.77 -2.08
N VAL A 51 -1.42 -11.13 -0.84
CA VAL A 51 -0.49 -11.02 0.31
C VAL A 51 0.76 -11.89 0.10
N ASP A 52 0.60 -13.00 -0.61
CA ASP A 52 1.66 -13.92 -1.03
C ASP A 52 2.53 -13.39 -2.18
N GLU A 53 2.02 -12.43 -2.95
CA GLU A 53 2.74 -11.79 -4.07
C GLU A 53 3.63 -10.63 -3.63
N LEU A 54 3.56 -10.23 -2.35
CA LEU A 54 4.47 -9.22 -1.77
C LEU A 54 5.94 -9.66 -1.88
N PRO A 55 6.91 -8.73 -1.96
CA PRO A 55 8.33 -9.06 -2.00
C PRO A 55 8.82 -9.71 -0.69
N SER A 56 9.86 -10.54 -0.78
CA SER A 56 10.59 -11.03 0.39
C SER A 56 11.14 -9.84 1.17
N GLY A 57 10.80 -9.70 2.46
CA GLY A 57 11.12 -8.51 3.27
C GLY A 57 9.91 -7.68 3.71
N ALA A 58 8.71 -8.00 3.23
CA ALA A 58 7.43 -7.42 3.69
C ALA A 58 6.71 -8.29 4.75
N ASP A 59 7.45 -9.07 5.55
CA ASP A 59 6.88 -10.07 6.45
C ASP A 59 5.96 -9.46 7.52
N ASP A 60 6.35 -8.32 8.10
CA ASP A 60 5.55 -7.58 9.09
C ASP A 60 4.17 -7.16 8.52
N ILE A 61 4.12 -6.88 7.21
CA ILE A 61 2.89 -6.49 6.51
C ILE A 61 2.00 -7.71 6.29
N ARG A 62 2.58 -8.85 5.93
CA ARG A 62 1.85 -10.12 5.81
C ARG A 62 1.21 -10.50 7.14
N GLU A 63 1.95 -10.38 8.24
CA GLU A 63 1.41 -10.65 9.58
C GLU A 63 0.28 -9.69 9.95
N LEU A 64 0.39 -8.41 9.61
CA LEU A 64 -0.68 -7.44 9.88
C LEU A 64 -1.95 -7.76 9.07
N LEU A 65 -1.80 -8.06 7.78
CA LEU A 65 -2.92 -8.40 6.89
C LEU A 65 -3.59 -9.72 7.28
N ALA A 66 -2.84 -10.64 7.89
CA ALA A 66 -3.41 -11.85 8.47
C ALA A 66 -4.31 -11.56 9.69
N CYS A 67 -3.99 -10.52 10.48
CA CYS A 67 -4.80 -10.10 11.62
C CYS A 67 -5.96 -9.17 11.24
N LYS A 68 -5.76 -8.33 10.22
CA LYS A 68 -6.71 -7.32 9.74
C LYS A 68 -6.80 -7.39 8.21
N PRO A 69 -7.85 -8.01 7.66
CA PRO A 69 -8.01 -8.12 6.21
C PRO A 69 -7.96 -6.74 5.53
N GLY A 70 -7.19 -6.65 4.46
CA GLY A 70 -7.04 -5.44 3.65
C GLY A 70 -6.62 -5.82 2.24
N ARG A 71 -6.53 -4.83 1.36
CA ARG A 71 -6.08 -4.99 -0.03
C ARG A 71 -4.68 -4.40 -0.18
N VAL A 72 -3.86 -5.05 -1.00
CA VAL A 72 -2.50 -4.60 -1.30
C VAL A 72 -2.44 -4.15 -2.75
N PHE A 73 -1.77 -3.03 -2.99
CA PHE A 73 -1.61 -2.50 -4.32
C PHE A 73 -0.15 -2.13 -4.59
N MET A 74 0.29 -2.36 -5.83
CA MET A 74 1.55 -1.88 -6.35
C MET A 74 1.25 -0.77 -7.36
N SER A 75 1.90 0.37 -7.21
CA SER A 75 1.99 1.42 -8.21
C SER A 75 3.37 1.43 -8.86
N LEU A 76 3.42 1.74 -10.16
CA LEU A 76 4.67 2.02 -10.86
C LEU A 76 4.80 3.52 -11.05
N LEU A 77 5.48 4.19 -10.12
CA LEU A 77 5.75 5.62 -10.19
C LEU A 77 7.15 5.84 -10.81
N PHE A 78 7.21 6.61 -11.90
CA PHE A 78 8.47 6.87 -12.64
C PHE A 78 9.27 5.62 -13.08
N GLY A 79 8.60 4.47 -13.20
CA GLY A 79 9.25 3.19 -13.54
C GLY A 79 9.83 2.44 -12.35
N GLU A 80 9.68 2.95 -11.13
CA GLU A 80 10.03 2.26 -9.89
C GLU A 80 8.75 1.71 -9.23
N PRO A 81 8.79 0.48 -8.69
CA PRO A 81 7.67 -0.07 -7.95
C PRO A 81 7.57 0.58 -6.58
N ASP A 82 6.47 1.29 -6.34
CA ASP A 82 6.05 1.76 -5.03
C ASP A 82 4.86 0.92 -4.57
N TYR A 83 4.93 0.35 -3.37
CA TYR A 83 3.88 -0.52 -2.87
C TYR A 83 3.10 0.23 -1.80
N PHE A 84 1.79 0.05 -1.77
CA PHE A 84 0.98 0.56 -0.68
C PHE A 84 -0.13 -0.41 -0.31
N CYS A 85 -0.52 -0.38 0.96
CA CYS A 85 -1.62 -1.17 1.47
C CYS A 85 -2.82 -0.25 1.72
N ILE A 86 -4.00 -0.73 1.35
CA ILE A 86 -5.28 -0.16 1.73
C ILE A 86 -5.93 -1.13 2.71
N VAL A 87 -5.96 -0.74 3.99
CA VAL A 87 -6.62 -1.54 5.02
C VAL A 87 -8.00 -0.94 5.29
N GLU A 88 -9.04 -1.71 5.02
CA GLU A 88 -10.42 -1.36 5.34
C GLU A 88 -10.72 -1.82 6.77
N LEU A 89 -10.96 -0.87 7.68
CA LEU A 89 -11.46 -1.22 9.01
C LEU A 89 -13.00 -1.27 9.01
N PRO A 90 -13.59 -2.20 9.78
CA PRO A 90 -15.03 -2.25 10.03
C PRO A 90 -15.57 -0.96 10.65
#